data_AF-A0A845ADM6-F1
#
_entry.id   AF-A0A845ADM6-F1
#
_cell.length_a   1.000
_cell.length_b   1.000
_cell.length_c   1.000
_cell.angle_alpha   90.00
_cell.angle_beta   90.00
_cell.angle_gamma   90.00
#
_symmetry.space_group_name_H-M   'P 1'
#
loop_
_entity.id
_entity.type
_entity.pdbx_description
1 polymer ?
#
loop_
_entity_poly.entity_id
_entity_poly.type
_entity_poly.pdbx_seq_one_letter_code
_entity_poly.pdbx_strand_id
1 'polypeptide(L)' 'MKRPKPWRLEAGIAAGLVMGGLWLWIEYDPFFGIFHDLHIVVIAAAIGMAVVAIRNRHKKVGPWDPNTIARNRKGRP' A
#
# COMPACT_ATOMS: atom_id res chain seq x y z
N MET A 1 -19.73 -4.70 -19.08
CA MET A 1 -18.96 -3.76 -18.24
C MET A 1 -17.77 -4.50 -17.62
N LYS A 2 -16.52 -4.06 -17.86
CA LYS A 2 -15.32 -4.67 -17.24
C LYS A 2 -15.34 -4.38 -15.74
N ARG A 3 -15.42 -5.42 -14.88
CA ARG A 3 -15.27 -5.24 -13.43
C ARG A 3 -13.86 -4.69 -13.13
N PRO A 4 -13.70 -3.69 -12.25
CA PRO A 4 -12.39 -3.20 -11.86
C PRO A 4 -11.58 -4.34 -11.22
N LYS A 5 -10.32 -4.50 -11.64
CA LYS A 5 -9.41 -5.46 -11.01
C LYS A 5 -8.87 -4.89 -9.69
N PRO A 6 -8.69 -5.73 -8.64
CA PRO A 6 -8.01 -5.31 -7.42
C PRO A 6 -6.55 -4.99 -7.72
N TRP A 7 -6.05 -3.91 -7.14
CA TRP A 7 -4.62 -3.61 -7.15
C TRP A 7 -3.92 -4.44 -6.07
N ARG A 8 -2.71 -4.94 -6.38
CA ARG A 8 -1.90 -5.66 -5.40
C ARG A 8 -1.32 -4.65 -4.40
N LEU A 9 -1.36 -4.98 -3.10
CA LEU A 9 -0.78 -4.13 -2.05
C LEU A 9 0.72 -3.93 -2.25
N GLU A 10 1.42 -4.95 -2.76
CA GLU A 10 2.82 -4.90 -3.14
C GLU A 10 3.15 -3.75 -4.10
N ALA A 11 2.24 -3.41 -5.02
CA ALA A 11 2.44 -2.27 -5.92
C ALA A 11 2.42 -0.93 -5.17
N GLY A 12 1.58 -0.83 -4.13
CA GLY A 12 1.57 0.30 -3.22
C GLY A 12 2.84 0.39 -2.38
N ILE A 13 3.31 -0.74 -1.86
CA ILE A 13 4.59 -0.83 -1.13
C ILE A 13 5.73 -0.36 -2.03
N ALA A 14 5.85 -0.92 -3.24
CA ALA A 14 6.91 -0.58 -4.17
C ALA A 14 6.91 0.91 -4.54
N ALA A 15 5.74 1.47 -4.87
CA ALA A 15 5.61 2.90 -5.15
C ALA A 15 5.98 3.77 -3.94
N GLY A 16 5.55 3.38 -2.74
CA GLY A 16 5.88 4.08 -1.51
C GLY A 16 7.36 4.01 -1.15
N LEU A 17 8.02 2.87 -1.33
CA LEU A 17 9.46 2.72 -1.14
C LEU A 17 10.27 3.55 -2.13
N VAL A 18 9.85 3.61 -3.40
CA VAL A 18 10.51 4.46 -4.41
C VAL A 18 10.39 5.93 -4.02
N MET A 19 9.18 6.39 -3.68
CA MET A 19 8.97 7.77 -3.23
C MET A 19 9.75 8.10 -1.96
N GLY A 20 9.72 7.20 -0.96
CA GLY A 20 10.44 7.38 0.29
C GLY A 20 11.96 7.37 0.11
N GLY A 21 12.48 6.51 -0.77
CA GLY A 21 13.90 6.48 -1.11
C GLY A 21 14.35 7.73 -1.85
N LEU A 22 13.53 8.26 -2.77
CA LEU A 22 13.80 9.54 -3.43
C LEU A 22 13.77 10.71 -2.44
N TRP A 23 12.82 10.71 -1.52
CA TRP A 23 12.75 11.71 -0.46
C TRP A 23 13.98 11.65 0.44
N LEU A 24 14.32 10.46 0.92
CA LEU A 24 15.52 10.21 1.72
C LEU A 24 16.78 10.69 0.99
N TRP A 25 16.87 10.49 -0.33
CA TRP A 25 17.99 10.96 -1.13
C TRP A 25 18.10 12.50 -1.19
N ILE A 26 16.97 13.20 -1.25
CA ILE A 26 16.93 14.66 -1.31
C ILE A 26 17.30 15.28 0.05
N GLU A 27 16.81 14.69 1.14
CA GLU A 27 17.03 15.17 2.51
C GLU A 27 18.22 14.51 3.20
N TYR A 28 19.02 13.73 2.48
CA TYR A 28 20.13 12.98 3.06
C TYR A 28 21.15 13.93 3.69
N ASP A 29 21.16 13.96 5.02
CA ASP A 29 22.19 14.64 5.80
C ASP A 29 23.20 13.61 6.34
N PRO A 30 24.46 13.63 5.85
CA PRO A 30 25.48 12.69 6.29
C PRO A 30 25.83 12.80 7.79
N PHE A 31 25.43 13.88 8.49
CA PHE A 31 25.70 14.05 9.92
C PHE A 31 24.81 13.20 10.83
N PHE A 32 23.58 12.87 10.42
CA PHE A 32 22.61 12.20 11.30
C PHE A 32 22.57 10.68 11.15
N GLY A 33 23.24 10.14 10.14
CA GLY A 33 23.33 8.70 9.89
C GLY A 33 22.06 8.10 9.27
N ILE A 34 22.23 7.02 8.52
CA ILE A 34 21.19 6.43 7.63
C ILE A 34 19.95 5.95 8.41
N PHE A 35 20.09 5.67 9.70
CA PHE A 35 18.99 5.20 10.54
C PHE A 35 18.10 6.33 11.08
N HIS A 36 18.56 7.59 11.09
CA HIS A 36 17.73 8.72 11.54
C HIS A 36 16.51 8.87 10.63
N ASP A 37 16.73 8.77 9.32
CA ASP A 37 15.72 9.08 8.30
C ASP A 37 15.05 7.84 7.70
N LEU A 38 15.39 6.64 8.18
CA LEU A 38 14.78 5.39 7.70
C LEU A 38 13.25 5.39 7.87
N HIS A 39 12.74 6.11 8.87
CA HIS A 39 11.31 6.28 9.10
C HIS A 39 10.59 6.90 7.90
N ILE A 40 11.24 7.78 7.13
CA ILE A 40 10.68 8.41 5.92
C ILE A 40 10.33 7.35 4.88
N VAL A 41 11.24 6.39 4.66
CA VAL A 41 11.05 5.28 3.72
C VAL A 41 9.93 4.35 4.17
N VAL A 42 9.91 4.01 5.47
CA VAL A 42 8.90 3.11 6.05
C VAL A 42 7.51 3.75 6.00
N ILE A 43 7.40 5.03 6.37
CA ILE A 43 6.13 5.77 6.34
C ILE A 43 5.62 5.89 4.90
N ALA A 44 6.49 6.21 3.93
CA ALA A 44 6.10 6.30 2.53
C ALA A 44 5.57 4.95 1.99
N ALA A 45 6.22 3.84 2.35
CA ALA A 45 5.73 2.49 2.02
C ALA A 45 4.35 2.19 2.64
N ALA A 46 4.15 2.56 3.91
CA ALA A 46 2.87 2.40 4.59
C ALA A 46 1.76 3.25 3.95
N ILE A 47 2.06 4.49 3.57
CA ILE A 47 1.13 5.36 2.84
C ILE A 47 0.76 4.72 1.48
N GLY A 48 1.74 4.21 0.74
CA GLY A 48 1.51 3.54 -0.53
C GLY A 48 0.56 2.33 -0.40
N MET A 49 0.74 1.50 0.65
CA MET A 49 -0.20 0.44 0.98
C MET A 49 -1.60 0.96 1.30
N ALA A 50 -1.69 2.01 2.13
CA ALA A 50 -2.96 2.60 2.54
C ALA A 50 -3.76 3.12 1.34
N VAL A 51 -3.10 3.80 0.39
CA VAL A 51 -3.73 4.30 -0.84
C VAL A 51 -4.32 3.15 -1.65
N VAL A 52 -3.57 2.06 -1.85
CA VAL A 52 -4.06 0.87 -2.56
C VAL A 52 -5.23 0.22 -1.83
N ALA A 53 -5.14 0.09 -0.50
CA ALA A 53 -6.19 -0.49 0.34
C ALA A 53 -7.49 0.33 0.28
N ILE A 54 -7.39 1.66 0.42
CA ILE A 54 -8.52 2.59 0.35
C ILE A 54 -9.17 2.53 -1.04
N ARG A 55 -8.36 2.56 -2.11
CA ARG A 55 -8.88 2.43 -3.49
C ARG A 55 -9.63 1.11 -3.68
N ASN A 56 -9.06 -0.01 -3.25
CA ASN A 56 -9.69 -1.31 -3.38
C ASN A 56 -10.98 -1.42 -2.55
N ARG A 57 -11.02 -0.79 -1.37
CA ARG A 57 -12.22 -0.68 -0.54
C ARG A 57 -13.31 0.14 -1.25
N HIS A 58 -12.98 1.31 -1.77
CA HIS A 58 -13.92 2.16 -2.52
C HIS A 58 -14.48 1.47 -3.76
N LYS A 59 -13.64 0.71 -4.48
CA LYS A 59 -14.09 -0.04 -5.66
C LYS A 59 -14.74 -1.38 -5.31
N LYS A 60 -14.79 -1.77 -4.02
CA LYS A 60 -15.35 -3.04 -3.53
C LYS A 60 -14.78 -4.24 -4.28
N VAL A 61 -13.46 -4.32 -4.37
CA VAL A 61 -12.73 -5.37 -5.10
C VAL A 61 -11.79 -6.15 -4.19
N GLY A 62 -11.48 -7.38 -4.58
CA GLY A 62 -10.58 -8.25 -3.83
C GLY A 62 -11.19 -8.65 -2.49
N PRO A 63 -10.52 -8.41 -1.34
CA PRO A 63 -11.06 -8.71 -0.02
C PRO A 63 -12.35 -7.95 0.32
N TRP A 64 -12.59 -6.82 -0.35
CA TRP A 64 -13.73 -5.94 -0.11
C TRP A 64 -14.90 -6.20 -1.07
N ASP A 65 -14.82 -7.22 -1.94
CA ASP A 65 -15.94 -7.63 -2.80
C ASP A 65 -17.08 -8.23 -1.95
N PRO A 66 -18.32 -7.72 -2.05
CA PRO A 66 -19.47 -8.24 -1.31
C PRO A 66 -19.67 -9.75 -1.48
N ASN A 67 -19.38 -10.30 -2.66
CA ASN A 67 -19.51 -11.74 -2.92
C ASN A 67 -18.44 -12.53 -2.16
N THR A 68 -17.21 -12.02 -2.13
CA THR A 68 -16.11 -12.62 -1.36
C THR A 68 -16.40 -12.57 0.13
N ILE A 69 -16.92 -11.44 0.63
CA ILE A 69 -17.32 -11.28 2.04
C ILE A 69 -18.47 -12.23 2.39
N ALA A 70 -19.50 -12.32 1.55
CA ALA A 70 -20.63 -13.21 1.75
C ALA A 70 -20.18 -14.69 1.75
N ARG A 71 -19.27 -15.06 0.86
CA ARG A 71 -18.68 -16.40 0.81
C ARG A 71 -17.83 -16.71 2.04
N ASN A 72 -17.03 -15.76 2.52
CA ASN A 72 -16.25 -15.92 3.74
C ASN A 72 -17.14 -16.00 5.00
N ARG A 73 -18.24 -15.24 5.05
CA ARG A 73 -19.22 -15.29 6.15
C ARG A 73 -20.00 -16.60 6.22
N LYS A 74 -20.29 -17.22 5.07
CA LYS A 74 -20.97 -18.52 5.04
C LYS A 74 -20.09 -19.69 5.50
N GLY A 75 -18.80 -19.45 5.77
CA GLY A 75 -17.81 -20.52 5.88
C GLY A 75 -17.51 -21.09 4.50
N ARG A 76 -16.26 -21.51 4.28
CA ARG A 76 -15.97 -22.36 3.12
C ARG A 76 -16.73 -23.68 3.35
N PRO A 77 -17.47 -24.21 2.36
CA PRO A 77 -17.95 -25.58 2.46
C PRO A 77 -16.77 -26.54 2.68
#